data_AF-A0A326URX2-F1
#
_entry.id   AF-A0A326URX2-F1
#
_cell.length_a   1.000
_cell.length_b   1.000
_cell.length_c   1.000
_cell.angle_alpha   90.00
_cell.angle_beta   90.00
_cell.angle_gamma   90.00
#
_symmetry.space_group_name_H-M   'P 1'
#
loop_
_entity.id
_entity.type
_entity.pdbx_description
1 polymer ?
#
loop_
_entity_poly.entity_id
_entity_poly.type
_entity_poly.pdbx_seq_one_letter_code
_entity_poly.pdbx_strand_id
1 'polypeptide(L)'
;MLPTQRQRQQQDREPSPFSGISVQDFIEHTVIYEHQPLPFTTKLKQGARAGMLLSVICAALLLLFPLMKQPLQSIYFPFFLGWLNNPLTVYMQWISQAFPLQLLNGSLFCSGIALLVITRNLRQGHLGLQWIAFAQALGGSLNMLLMLPFLLLLVVNLLAWFIAIGLAIIVSLLLIRLLVALVEQLS
;
A
#
# COMPACT_ATOMS: atom_id res chain seq x y z
N MET A 1 -5.82 -20.28 56.69
CA MET A 1 -6.00 -20.86 55.35
C MET A 1 -5.59 -19.84 54.32
N LEU A 2 -4.80 -20.29 53.34
CA LEU A 2 -4.03 -19.48 52.40
C LEU A 2 -4.89 -18.67 51.40
N PRO A 3 -4.29 -17.62 50.80
CA PRO A 3 -4.96 -16.54 50.10
C PRO A 3 -5.20 -16.84 48.62
N THR A 4 -6.24 -16.27 48.02
CA THR A 4 -6.47 -16.31 46.56
C THR A 4 -6.76 -14.90 46.03
N GLN A 5 -5.72 -14.05 46.04
CA GLN A 5 -5.71 -12.76 45.34
C GLN A 5 -4.55 -12.66 44.32
N ARG A 6 -4.18 -13.76 43.66
CA ARG A 6 -3.03 -13.81 42.74
C ARG A 6 -3.36 -13.91 41.25
N GLN A 7 -4.50 -13.41 40.79
CA GLN A 7 -4.83 -13.46 39.35
C GLN A 7 -5.23 -12.12 38.69
N ARG A 8 -4.99 -10.98 39.34
CA ARG A 8 -5.16 -9.65 38.69
C ARG A 8 -3.87 -8.84 38.52
N GLN A 9 -2.70 -9.43 38.72
CA GLN A 9 -1.40 -8.74 38.60
C GLN A 9 -0.50 -9.20 37.45
N GLN A 10 -1.06 -9.87 36.43
CA GLN A 10 -0.40 -10.01 35.12
C GLN A 10 -0.83 -8.89 34.16
N GLN A 11 -0.96 -7.68 34.72
CA GLN A 11 -1.11 -6.45 33.98
C GLN A 11 0.30 -5.95 33.65
N ASP A 12 0.61 -5.87 32.35
CA ASP A 12 1.61 -4.97 31.78
C ASP A 12 2.97 -4.90 32.48
N ARG A 13 3.71 -6.01 32.52
CA ARG A 13 5.17 -5.93 32.53
C ARG A 13 5.67 -5.94 31.09
N GLU A 14 5.70 -4.76 30.47
CA GLU A 14 6.70 -4.48 29.45
C GLU A 14 8.08 -4.72 30.10
N PRO A 15 8.95 -5.59 29.56
CA PRO A 15 10.31 -5.69 30.06
C PRO A 15 11.01 -4.37 29.72
N SER A 16 11.48 -3.66 30.76
CA SER A 16 12.33 -2.48 30.61
C SER A 16 13.55 -2.84 29.75
N PRO A 17 13.84 -2.12 28.67
CA PRO A 17 14.95 -2.45 27.80
C PRO A 17 16.24 -1.93 28.46
N PHE A 18 17.10 -2.85 28.88
CA PHE A 18 18.51 -2.62 29.20
C PHE A 18 18.85 -1.79 30.45
N SER A 19 18.96 -2.46 31.60
CA SER A 19 19.95 -2.07 32.62
C SER A 19 20.41 -3.28 33.45
N GLY A 20 21.64 -3.75 33.23
CA GLY A 20 22.36 -4.63 34.18
C GLY A 20 22.31 -6.15 33.96
N ILE A 21 21.90 -6.65 32.79
CA ILE A 21 21.83 -8.10 32.53
C ILE A 21 23.24 -8.63 32.19
N SER A 22 23.70 -9.69 32.88
CA SER A 22 24.96 -10.36 32.56
C SER A 22 24.88 -11.00 31.17
N VAL A 23 26.00 -11.11 30.44
CA VAL A 23 26.01 -11.74 29.10
C VAL A 23 25.49 -13.19 29.16
N GLN A 24 25.73 -13.86 30.29
CA GLN A 24 25.27 -15.23 30.54
C GLN A 24 23.74 -15.30 30.73
N ASP A 25 23.16 -14.37 31.50
CA ASP A 25 21.70 -14.23 31.61
C ASP A 25 21.06 -13.82 30.28
N PHE A 26 21.73 -12.98 29.48
CA PHE A 26 21.24 -12.60 28.15
C PHE A 26 21.18 -13.82 27.23
N ILE A 27 22.20 -14.68 27.25
CA ILE A 27 22.24 -15.94 26.47
C ILE A 27 21.17 -16.91 26.97
N GLU A 28 21.03 -17.14 28.28
CA GLU A 28 19.98 -18.01 28.82
C GLU A 28 18.58 -17.49 28.49
N HIS A 29 18.34 -16.18 28.61
CA HIS A 29 17.07 -15.59 28.24
C HIS A 29 16.82 -15.62 26.72
N THR A 30 17.83 -15.43 25.87
CA THR A 30 17.66 -15.56 24.42
C THR A 30 17.39 -17.00 23.99
N VAL A 31 18.02 -18.00 24.63
CA VAL A 31 17.73 -19.43 24.40
C VAL A 31 16.28 -19.76 24.78
N ILE A 32 15.76 -19.18 25.87
CA ILE A 32 14.35 -19.34 26.26
C ILE A 32 13.41 -18.72 25.21
N TYR A 33 13.75 -17.56 24.65
CA TYR A 33 12.96 -16.95 23.56
C TYR A 33 13.02 -17.71 22.23
N GLU A 34 14.09 -18.47 22.01
CA GLU A 34 14.23 -19.36 20.86
C GLU A 34 13.31 -20.59 20.99
N HIS A 35 13.07 -21.07 22.22
CA HIS A 35 12.28 -22.27 22.49
C HIS A 35 10.80 -21.96 22.83
N GLN A 36 10.50 -20.74 23.26
CA GLN A 36 9.15 -20.22 23.45
C GLN A 36 9.03 -18.81 22.84
N PRO A 37 8.58 -18.68 21.58
CA PRO A 37 8.35 -17.37 21.00
C PRO A 37 7.25 -16.65 21.81
N LEU A 38 7.59 -15.50 22.38
CA LEU A 38 6.62 -14.63 23.04
C LEU A 38 5.45 -14.37 22.09
N PRO A 39 4.20 -14.45 22.57
CA PRO A 39 3.06 -14.12 21.74
C PRO A 39 3.16 -12.67 21.29
N PHE A 40 3.11 -12.42 19.97
CA PHE A 40 3.07 -11.07 19.42
C PHE A 40 2.00 -10.21 20.14
N THR A 41 2.36 -8.99 20.52
CA THR A 41 1.39 -8.05 21.10
C THR A 41 0.23 -7.83 20.13
N THR A 42 -0.97 -7.59 20.66
CA THR A 42 -2.18 -7.42 19.83
C THR A 42 -2.02 -6.29 18.81
N LYS A 43 -1.33 -5.20 19.17
CA LYS A 43 -0.98 -4.08 18.27
C LYS A 43 -0.08 -4.53 17.13
N LEU A 44 0.96 -5.33 17.40
CA LEU A 44 1.85 -5.88 16.37
C LEU A 44 1.10 -6.83 15.42
N LYS A 45 0.19 -7.65 15.94
CA LYS A 45 -0.66 -8.53 15.10
C LYS A 45 -1.58 -7.73 14.18
N GLN A 46 -2.16 -6.65 14.69
CA GLN A 46 -3.02 -5.76 13.89
C GLN A 46 -2.21 -5.03 12.81
N GLY A 47 -1.04 -4.47 13.16
CA GLY A 47 -0.15 -3.80 12.21
C GLY A 47 0.36 -4.74 11.11
N ALA A 48 0.78 -5.95 11.48
CA ALA A 48 1.22 -6.96 10.52
C ALA A 48 0.08 -7.38 9.57
N ARG A 49 -1.15 -7.53 10.08
CA ARG A 49 -2.33 -7.82 9.25
C ARG A 49 -2.64 -6.68 8.29
N ALA A 50 -2.63 -5.43 8.77
CA ALA A 50 -2.86 -4.27 7.91
C ALA A 50 -1.81 -4.18 6.80
N GLY A 51 -0.54 -4.37 7.12
CA GLY A 51 0.55 -4.39 6.13
C GLY A 51 0.42 -5.53 5.11
N MET A 52 0.09 -6.75 5.56
CA MET A 52 -0.16 -7.88 4.65
C MET A 52 -1.35 -7.63 3.73
N LEU A 53 -2.45 -7.11 4.28
CA LEU A 53 -3.66 -6.81 3.52
C LEU A 53 -3.39 -5.72 2.48
N LEU A 54 -2.64 -4.69 2.84
CA LEU A 54 -2.23 -3.61 1.94
C LEU A 54 -1.27 -4.10 0.84
N SER A 55 -0.35 -5.00 1.16
CA SER A 55 0.53 -5.68 0.19
C SER A 55 -0.28 -6.51 -0.82
N VAL A 56 -1.27 -7.28 -0.34
CA VAL A 56 -2.19 -8.05 -1.20
C VAL A 56 -3.00 -7.13 -2.11
N ILE A 57 -3.53 -6.03 -1.58
CA ILE A 57 -4.25 -5.03 -2.39
C ILE A 57 -3.33 -4.44 -3.47
N CYS A 58 -2.10 -4.04 -3.13
CA CYS A 58 -1.15 -3.53 -4.12
C CYS A 58 -0.83 -4.57 -5.20
N ALA A 59 -0.57 -5.82 -4.81
CA ALA A 59 -0.32 -6.90 -5.76
C ALA A 59 -1.53 -7.12 -6.69
N ALA A 60 -2.74 -7.10 -6.14
CA ALA A 60 -3.97 -7.22 -6.93
C ALA A 60 -4.13 -6.05 -7.92
N LEU A 61 -3.90 -4.81 -7.47
CA LEU A 61 -3.97 -3.64 -8.34
C LEU A 61 -2.97 -3.72 -9.49
N LEU A 62 -1.71 -4.09 -9.21
CA LEU A 62 -0.70 -4.28 -10.25
C LEU A 62 -1.05 -5.40 -11.23
N LEU A 63 -1.68 -6.49 -10.77
CA LEU A 63 -2.18 -7.55 -11.64
C LEU A 63 -3.37 -7.10 -12.51
N LEU A 64 -4.17 -6.14 -12.02
CA LEU A 64 -5.30 -5.58 -12.75
C LEU A 64 -4.90 -4.49 -13.76
N PHE A 65 -3.68 -3.95 -13.71
CA PHE A 65 -3.22 -2.90 -14.63
C PHE A 65 -3.41 -3.20 -16.12
N PRO A 66 -3.14 -4.42 -16.63
CA PRO A 66 -3.40 -4.75 -18.04
C PRO A 66 -4.87 -4.58 -18.42
N LEU A 67 -5.79 -4.89 -17.51
CA LEU A 67 -7.24 -4.76 -17.71
C LEU A 67 -7.70 -3.31 -17.57
N MET A 68 -7.02 -2.52 -16.73
CA MET A 68 -7.35 -1.11 -16.49
C MET A 68 -6.77 -0.15 -17.52
N LYS A 69 -5.91 -0.61 -18.43
CA LYS A 69 -5.27 0.21 -19.46
C LYS A 69 -6.28 0.94 -20.37
N GLN A 70 -7.34 0.24 -20.82
CA GLN A 70 -8.36 0.83 -21.70
C GLN A 70 -9.20 1.92 -21.03
N PRO A 71 -9.81 1.71 -19.85
CA PRO A 71 -10.56 2.78 -19.19
C PRO A 71 -9.67 3.95 -18.75
N LEU A 72 -8.44 3.70 -18.29
CA LEU A 72 -7.49 4.78 -17.99
C LEU A 72 -7.13 5.60 -19.22
N GLN A 73 -7.11 4.99 -20.42
CA GLN A 73 -6.92 5.71 -21.67
C GLN A 73 -8.02 6.71 -21.98
N SER A 74 -9.26 6.42 -21.57
CA SER A 74 -10.40 7.32 -21.78
C SER A 74 -10.41 8.54 -20.85
N ILE A 75 -9.63 8.51 -19.76
CA ILE A 75 -9.47 9.62 -18.82
C ILE A 75 -8.42 10.63 -19.34
N TYR A 76 -7.70 10.31 -20.43
CA TYR A 76 -6.69 11.20 -20.99
C TYR A 76 -7.28 12.44 -21.67
N PHE A 77 -6.60 13.57 -21.46
CA PHE A 77 -6.92 14.84 -22.10
C PHE A 77 -6.85 14.69 -23.63
N PRO A 78 -7.92 15.05 -24.37
CA PRO A 78 -7.98 14.65 -25.76
C PRO A 78 -6.99 15.38 -26.68
N PHE A 79 -6.47 16.58 -26.36
CA PHE A 79 -5.61 17.28 -27.36
C PHE A 79 -4.45 18.16 -26.83
N PHE A 80 -4.62 19.00 -25.80
CA PHE A 80 -3.60 20.04 -25.51
C PHE A 80 -2.51 19.66 -24.47
N LEU A 81 -2.76 18.66 -23.62
CA LEU A 81 -1.85 18.22 -22.55
C LEU A 81 -1.42 16.75 -22.68
N GLY A 82 -1.50 16.18 -23.88
CA GLY A 82 -1.12 14.77 -24.13
C GLY A 82 0.30 14.40 -23.66
N TRP A 83 1.23 15.38 -23.67
CA TRP A 83 2.59 15.20 -23.13
C TRP A 83 2.65 14.87 -21.63
N LEU A 84 1.70 15.35 -20.81
CA LEU A 84 1.60 15.01 -19.38
C LEU A 84 1.08 13.58 -19.15
N ASN A 85 0.37 13.04 -20.14
CA ASN A 85 -0.19 11.68 -20.10
C ASN A 85 0.77 10.63 -20.65
N ASN A 86 1.76 11.05 -21.45
CA ASN A 86 2.75 10.16 -22.04
C ASN A 86 3.58 9.41 -20.97
N PRO A 87 4.09 10.06 -19.90
CA PRO A 87 4.79 9.35 -18.82
C PRO A 87 3.94 8.27 -18.16
N LEU A 88 2.66 8.55 -17.87
CA LEU A 88 1.76 7.56 -17.27
C LEU A 88 1.51 6.39 -18.22
N THR A 89 1.29 6.69 -19.51
CA THR A 89 1.04 5.67 -20.54
C THR A 89 2.26 4.76 -20.71
N VAL A 90 3.45 5.34 -20.82
CA VAL A 90 4.72 4.60 -20.93
C VAL A 90 4.96 3.76 -19.68
N TYR A 91 4.72 4.32 -18.49
CA TYR A 91 4.87 3.60 -17.24
C TYR A 91 3.92 2.39 -17.14
N MET A 92 2.64 2.59 -17.46
CA MET A 92 1.66 1.50 -17.48
C MET A 92 2.01 0.44 -18.52
N GLN A 93 2.49 0.84 -19.70
CA GLN A 93 2.95 -0.09 -20.73
C GLN A 93 4.13 -0.92 -20.23
N TRP A 94 5.14 -0.30 -19.65
CA TRP A 94 6.32 -0.97 -19.11
C TRP A 94 5.94 -2.00 -18.04
N ILE A 95 5.11 -1.63 -17.05
CA ILE A 95 4.61 -2.58 -16.04
C ILE A 95 3.82 -3.72 -16.68
N SER A 96 2.94 -3.41 -17.63
CA SER A 96 2.08 -4.41 -18.27
C SER A 96 2.84 -5.40 -19.17
N GLN A 97 4.03 -5.03 -19.64
CA GLN A 97 4.85 -5.87 -20.52
C GLN A 97 5.93 -6.65 -19.75
N ALA A 98 6.22 -6.25 -18.51
CA ALA A 98 7.20 -6.93 -17.66
C ALA A 98 6.62 -8.23 -17.10
N PHE A 99 6.67 -9.31 -17.90
CA PHE A 99 6.23 -10.65 -17.49
C PHE A 99 6.80 -11.13 -16.14
N PRO A 100 8.09 -10.92 -15.81
CA PRO A 100 8.62 -11.30 -14.50
C PRO A 100 7.92 -10.59 -13.34
N LEU A 101 7.52 -9.32 -13.52
CA LEU A 101 6.78 -8.58 -12.50
C LEU A 101 5.37 -9.14 -12.30
N GLN A 102 4.70 -9.58 -13.36
CA GLN A 102 3.38 -10.20 -13.25
C GLN A 102 3.43 -11.53 -12.48
N LEU A 103 4.43 -12.38 -12.77
CA LEU A 103 4.62 -13.64 -12.04
C LEU A 103 4.94 -13.38 -10.56
N LEU A 104 5.82 -12.41 -10.28
CA LEU A 104 6.19 -12.03 -8.93
C LEU A 104 5.00 -11.43 -8.16
N ASN A 105 4.18 -10.61 -8.82
CA ASN A 105 2.97 -10.06 -8.21
C ASN A 105 1.90 -11.14 -7.97
N GLY A 106 1.76 -12.10 -8.89
CA GLY A 106 0.88 -13.26 -8.74
C GLY A 106 1.29 -14.14 -7.57
N SER A 107 2.59 -14.44 -7.44
CA SER A 107 3.10 -15.23 -6.32
C SER A 107 2.93 -14.50 -4.99
N LEU A 108 3.24 -13.20 -4.92
CA LEU A 108 3.03 -12.35 -3.74
C LEU A 108 1.54 -12.25 -3.35
N PHE A 109 0.63 -12.19 -4.32
CA PHE A 109 -0.80 -12.17 -4.05
C PHE A 109 -1.24 -13.49 -3.40
N CYS A 110 -0.87 -14.63 -3.99
CA CYS A 110 -1.20 -15.96 -3.46
C CYS A 110 -0.58 -16.21 -2.08
N SER A 111 0.71 -15.90 -1.89
CA SER A 111 1.38 -16.05 -0.60
C SER A 111 0.82 -15.10 0.45
N GLY A 112 0.44 -13.88 0.08
CA GLY A 112 -0.20 -12.92 0.97
C GLY A 112 -1.57 -13.38 1.45
N ILE A 113 -2.41 -13.93 0.58
CA ILE A 113 -3.70 -14.52 0.96
C ILE A 113 -3.49 -15.72 1.89
N ALA A 114 -2.59 -16.64 1.52
CA ALA A 114 -2.27 -17.81 2.34
C ALA A 114 -1.79 -17.38 3.74
N LEU A 115 -0.91 -16.38 3.82
CA LEU A 115 -0.46 -15.81 5.07
C LEU A 115 -1.59 -15.15 5.86
N LEU A 116 -2.52 -14.41 5.24
CA LEU A 116 -3.66 -13.81 5.93
C LEU A 116 -4.58 -14.87 6.55
N VAL A 117 -4.80 -15.99 5.86
CA VAL A 117 -5.58 -17.13 6.38
C VAL A 117 -4.83 -17.82 7.53
N ILE A 118 -3.53 -18.08 7.37
CA ILE A 118 -2.73 -18.77 8.38
C ILE A 118 -2.48 -17.87 9.61
N THR A 119 -2.19 -16.58 9.43
CA THR A 119 -2.00 -15.59 10.50
C THR A 119 -3.28 -15.28 11.28
N ARG A 120 -4.45 -15.66 10.76
CA ARG A 120 -5.68 -15.70 11.55
C ARG A 120 -5.64 -16.79 12.63
N ASN A 121 -4.90 -17.87 12.38
CA ASN A 121 -4.79 -19.07 13.22
C ASN A 121 -3.41 -19.26 13.88
N LEU A 122 -2.47 -18.31 13.73
CA LEU A 122 -1.11 -18.41 14.29
C LEU A 122 -1.11 -18.32 15.83
N ARG A 123 -1.26 -19.48 16.47
CA ARG A 123 -0.88 -19.74 17.87
C ARG A 123 0.58 -20.17 18.01
N GLN A 124 1.22 -20.66 16.95
CA GLN A 124 2.59 -21.19 16.98
C GLN A 124 3.36 -20.72 15.73
N GLY A 125 4.51 -20.10 15.93
CA GLY A 125 5.35 -19.57 14.86
C GLY A 125 6.26 -20.65 14.28
N HIS A 126 5.89 -21.22 13.13
CA HIS A 126 6.79 -22.06 12.35
C HIS A 126 7.82 -21.19 11.61
N LEU A 127 9.10 -21.56 11.67
CA LEU A 127 10.21 -20.88 10.98
C LEU A 127 9.94 -20.64 9.48
N GLY A 128 9.36 -21.62 8.78
CA GLY A 128 9.00 -21.47 7.37
C GLY A 128 7.99 -20.34 7.11
N LEU A 129 7.02 -20.16 8.01
CA LEU A 129 6.02 -19.09 7.90
C LEU A 129 6.63 -17.70 8.17
N GLN A 130 7.67 -17.62 9.00
CA GLN A 130 8.40 -16.37 9.24
C GLN A 130 9.17 -15.94 7.99
N TRP A 131 9.84 -16.87 7.31
CA TRP A 131 10.53 -16.59 6.04
C TRP A 131 9.57 -16.16 4.93
N ILE A 132 8.41 -16.84 4.81
CA ILE A 132 7.38 -16.44 3.84
C ILE A 132 6.82 -15.05 4.19
N ALA A 133 6.58 -14.75 5.47
CA ALA A 133 6.13 -13.43 5.90
C ALA A 133 7.17 -12.32 5.65
N PHE A 134 8.46 -12.63 5.82
CA PHE A 134 9.55 -11.70 5.50
C PHE A 134 9.64 -11.43 4.00
N ALA A 135 9.61 -12.48 3.16
CA ALA A 135 9.58 -12.35 1.71
C ALA A 135 8.35 -11.56 1.23
N GLN A 136 7.19 -11.80 1.84
CA GLN A 136 5.96 -11.04 1.57
C GLN A 136 6.10 -9.56 1.95
N ALA A 137 6.75 -9.24 3.07
CA ALA A 137 6.96 -7.87 3.51
C ALA A 137 7.91 -7.13 2.56
N LEU A 138 9.00 -7.77 2.14
CA LEU A 138 9.93 -7.22 1.15
C LEU A 138 9.24 -6.99 -0.21
N GLY A 139 8.57 -8.02 -0.74
CA GLY A 139 7.84 -7.93 -2.00
C GLY A 139 6.69 -6.91 -1.94
N GLY A 140 5.97 -6.84 -0.82
CA GLY A 140 4.93 -5.85 -0.59
C GLY A 140 5.46 -4.42 -0.59
N SER A 141 6.61 -4.19 0.05
CA SER A 141 7.27 -2.88 0.07
C SER A 141 7.74 -2.48 -1.32
N LEU A 142 8.25 -3.42 -2.11
CA LEU A 142 8.63 -3.20 -3.50
C LEU A 142 7.42 -2.87 -4.37
N ASN A 143 6.29 -3.56 -4.17
CA ASN A 143 5.04 -3.27 -4.87
C ASN A 143 4.47 -1.89 -4.53
N MET A 144 4.58 -1.45 -3.27
CA MET A 144 4.25 -0.09 -2.91
C MET A 144 5.13 0.94 -3.60
N LEU A 145 6.44 0.66 -3.68
CA LEU A 145 7.38 1.54 -4.37
C LEU A 145 7.06 1.62 -5.88
N LEU A 146 6.61 0.52 -6.49
CA LEU A 146 6.12 0.50 -7.87
C LEU A 146 4.76 1.20 -8.03
N MET A 147 3.90 1.21 -7.02
CA MET A 147 2.63 1.94 -7.08
C MET A 147 2.81 3.45 -6.91
N LEU A 148 3.89 3.91 -6.27
CA LEU A 148 4.11 5.32 -5.97
C LEU A 148 4.23 6.21 -7.23
N PRO A 149 5.03 5.87 -8.27
CA PRO A 149 5.06 6.64 -9.52
C PRO A 149 3.69 6.67 -10.21
N PHE A 150 2.95 5.55 -10.20
CA PHE A 150 1.61 5.51 -10.77
C PHE A 150 0.67 6.49 -10.06
N LEU A 151 0.64 6.47 -8.73
CA LEU A 151 -0.17 7.38 -7.93
C LEU A 151 0.22 8.85 -8.17
N LEU A 152 1.52 9.15 -8.19
CA LEU A 152 2.01 10.51 -8.42
C LEU A 152 1.56 11.04 -9.79
N LEU A 153 1.76 10.24 -10.85
CA LEU A 153 1.37 10.61 -12.21
C LEU A 153 -0.15 10.73 -12.36
N LEU A 154 -0.93 9.87 -11.68
CA LEU A 154 -2.39 9.96 -11.65
C LEU A 154 -2.85 11.26 -10.97
N VAL A 155 -2.26 11.63 -9.83
CA VAL A 155 -2.60 12.87 -9.12
C VAL A 155 -2.27 14.09 -9.98
N VAL A 156 -1.11 14.11 -10.64
CA VAL A 156 -0.73 15.19 -11.57
C VAL A 156 -1.75 15.30 -12.71
N ASN A 157 -2.19 14.17 -13.28
CA ASN A 157 -3.21 14.17 -14.33
C ASN A 157 -4.57 14.70 -13.84
N LEU A 158 -5.01 14.32 -12.63
CA LEU A 158 -6.24 14.84 -12.04
C LEU A 158 -6.17 16.34 -11.76
N LEU A 159 -5.03 16.84 -11.26
CA LEU A 159 -4.81 18.27 -11.07
C LEU A 159 -4.88 19.03 -12.40
N ALA A 160 -4.27 18.50 -13.46
CA ALA A 160 -4.38 19.08 -14.80
C ALA A 160 -5.84 19.17 -15.27
N TRP A 161 -6.66 18.14 -14.97
CA TRP A 161 -8.10 18.16 -15.24
C TRP A 161 -8.83 19.30 -14.54
N PHE A 162 -8.59 19.50 -13.24
CA PHE A 162 -9.22 20.60 -12.51
C PHE A 162 -8.83 21.97 -13.08
N ILE A 163 -7.56 22.15 -13.43
CA ILE A 163 -7.07 23.41 -14.03
C ILE A 163 -7.75 23.65 -15.39
N ALA A 164 -7.82 22.63 -16.23
CA ALA A 164 -8.39 22.75 -17.56
C ALA A 164 -9.91 23.00 -17.54
N ILE A 165 -10.66 22.36 -16.64
CA ILE A 165 -12.08 22.66 -16.41
C ILE A 165 -12.23 24.12 -15.95
N GLY A 166 -11.41 24.58 -15.01
CA GLY A 166 -11.41 25.97 -14.56
C GLY A 166 -11.17 26.95 -15.70
N LEU A 167 -10.17 26.70 -16.54
CA LEU A 167 -9.89 27.51 -17.74
C LEU A 167 -11.04 27.50 -18.73
N ALA A 168 -11.66 26.34 -18.99
CA ALA A 168 -12.79 26.23 -19.91
C ALA A 168 -13.99 27.06 -19.44
N ILE A 169 -14.27 27.09 -18.13
CA ILE A 169 -15.33 27.92 -17.54
C ILE A 169 -15.00 29.40 -17.75
N ILE A 170 -13.78 29.84 -17.46
CA ILE A 170 -13.36 31.25 -17.63
C ILE A 170 -13.50 31.68 -19.10
N VAL A 171 -12.98 30.89 -20.04
CA VAL A 171 -13.06 31.18 -21.47
C VAL A 171 -14.52 31.23 -21.94
N SER A 172 -15.37 30.31 -21.46
CA SER A 172 -16.80 30.31 -21.78
C SER A 172 -17.50 31.57 -21.27
N LEU A 173 -17.20 32.02 -20.05
CA LEU A 173 -17.75 33.26 -19.50
C LEU A 173 -17.30 34.50 -20.29
N LEU A 174 -16.03 34.55 -20.71
CA LEU A 174 -15.50 35.62 -21.55
C LEU A 174 -16.16 35.64 -22.93
N LEU A 175 -16.33 34.46 -23.56
CA LEU A 175 -17.03 34.33 -24.84
C LEU A 175 -18.48 34.79 -24.75
N ILE A 176 -19.21 34.40 -23.69
CA ILE A 176 -20.59 34.86 -23.47
C ILE A 176 -20.63 36.39 -23.34
N ARG A 177 -19.72 36.97 -22.55
CA ARG A 177 -19.65 38.44 -22.40
C ARG A 177 -19.32 39.13 -23.71
N LEU A 178 -18.38 38.60 -24.49
CA LEU A 178 -18.03 39.13 -25.80
C LEU A 178 -19.23 39.08 -26.74
N LEU A 179 -19.96 37.96 -26.74
CA LEU A 179 -21.13 37.76 -27.58
C LEU A 179 -22.25 38.74 -27.23
N VAL A 180 -22.51 38.95 -25.93
CA VAL A 180 -23.49 39.96 -25.45
C VAL A 180 -23.09 41.37 -25.90
N ALA A 181 -21.83 41.76 -25.70
CA ALA A 181 -21.35 43.08 -26.12
C ALA A 181 -21.45 43.28 -27.64
N LEU A 182 -21.23 42.22 -28.42
CA LEU A 182 -21.33 42.27 -29.88
C LEU A 182 -22.78 42.43 -30.33
N VAL A 183 -23.72 41.76 -29.67
CA VAL A 183 -25.17 41.90 -29.96
C VAL A 183 -25.66 43.31 -29.62
N GLU A 184 -25.24 43.89 -28.49
CA GLU A 184 -25.59 45.28 -28.12
C GLU A 184 -25.08 46.33 -29.11
N GLN A 185 -23.94 46.08 -29.78
CA GLN A 185 -23.42 46.98 -30.81
C GLN A 185 -24.16 46.88 -32.16
N LEU A 186 -24.89 45.78 -32.37
CA LEU A 186 -25.61 45.48 -33.62
C LEU A 186 -27.11 45.85 -33.56
N SER A 187 -27.65 46.09 -32.37
CA SER A 187 -29.05 46.53 -32.12
C SER A 187 -29.17 48.05 -32.01
#